data_AF-A0A842SF51-F1
#
_entry.id   AF-A0A842SF51-F1
#
_cell.length_a   1.000
_cell.length_b   1.000
_cell.length_c   1.000
_cell.angle_alpha   90.00
_cell.angle_beta   90.00
_cell.angle_gamma   90.00
#
_symmetry.space_group_name_H-M   'P 1'
#
loop_
_entity.id
_entity.type
_entity.pdbx_description
1 polymer ?
#
loop_
_entity_poly.entity_id
_entity_poly.type
_entity_poly.pdbx_seq_one_letter_code
_entity_poly.pdbx_strand_id
1 'polypeptide(L)'
;MKKFKRILELKLGIILSPLLFFIISIPVSYFYFSIRWIFNTLIILFFVYLIFLFALVQKYIFLKYVLRLAKKLGFYYYVRFRDQPRIKGQYKDHEFQIHYRYKIGGKYAGKERTYVKLKLKKRFHLDSSVFDKHKKLKRFNILSIRYILRSKKQYLLMKVAGYIVDKPSIVSLMDNLYEVYKEARVNKGEAKDSSG
;
A
#
# COMPACT_ATOMS: atom_id res chain seq x y z
N MET A 1 -68.67 20.34 52.03
CA MET A 1 -68.38 19.80 50.69
C MET A 1 -67.26 20.52 49.93
N LYS A 2 -67.21 21.86 49.86
CA LYS A 2 -66.16 22.61 49.11
C LYS A 2 -64.70 22.30 49.54
N LYS A 3 -64.46 22.08 50.84
CA LYS A 3 -63.12 21.77 51.39
C LYS A 3 -62.61 20.38 51.00
N PHE A 4 -63.50 19.39 50.92
CA PHE A 4 -63.15 18.03 50.51
C PHE A 4 -62.80 17.95 49.01
N LYS A 5 -63.57 18.66 48.17
CA LYS A 5 -63.30 18.77 46.72
C LYS A 5 -61.92 19.37 46.43
N ARG A 6 -61.53 20.44 47.13
CA ARG A 6 -60.19 21.04 47.01
C ARG A 6 -59.07 20.09 47.43
N ILE A 7 -59.24 19.33 48.50
CA ILE A 7 -58.23 18.35 48.96
C ILE A 7 -58.08 17.22 47.93
N LEU A 8 -59.19 16.77 47.34
CA LEU A 8 -59.18 15.75 46.30
C LEU A 8 -58.51 16.24 45.01
N GLU A 9 -58.82 17.45 44.55
CA GLU A 9 -58.17 18.09 43.39
C GLU A 9 -56.67 18.30 43.62
N LEU A 10 -56.27 18.70 44.83
CA LEU A 10 -54.86 18.87 45.19
C LEU A 10 -54.10 17.53 45.18
N LYS A 11 -54.69 16.48 45.78
CA LYS A 11 -54.11 15.13 45.78
C LYS A 11 -54.03 14.54 44.38
N LEU A 12 -55.06 14.74 43.55
CA LEU A 12 -55.05 14.33 42.14
C LEU A 12 -53.99 15.09 41.34
N GLY A 13 -53.85 16.40 41.53
CA GLY A 13 -52.81 17.21 40.89
C GLY A 13 -51.39 16.78 41.25
N ILE A 14 -51.16 16.41 42.51
CA ILE A 14 -49.86 15.89 42.99
C ILE A 14 -49.55 14.50 42.41
N ILE A 15 -50.57 13.67 42.14
CA ILE A 15 -50.39 12.32 41.56
C ILE A 15 -50.30 12.36 40.02
N LEU A 16 -51.03 13.27 39.38
CA LEU A 16 -51.06 13.40 37.92
C LEU A 16 -49.87 14.17 37.37
N SER A 17 -49.27 15.10 38.13
CA SER A 17 -48.14 15.91 37.64
C SER A 17 -46.86 15.09 37.36
N PRO A 18 -46.45 14.10 38.19
CA PRO A 18 -45.33 13.23 37.87
C PRO A 18 -45.65 12.32 36.69
N LEU A 19 -46.90 11.84 36.58
CA LEU A 19 -47.33 10.98 35.47
C LEU A 19 -47.24 11.75 34.14
N LEU A 20 -47.76 12.98 34.08
CA LEU A 20 -47.64 13.86 32.92
C LEU A 20 -46.18 14.20 32.62
N PHE A 21 -45.36 14.47 33.65
CA PHE A 21 -43.93 14.69 33.48
C PHE A 21 -43.21 13.47 32.90
N PHE A 22 -43.53 12.25 33.35
CA PHE A 22 -42.99 11.01 32.80
C PHE A 22 -43.41 10.78 31.35
N ILE A 23 -44.70 10.98 31.05
CA ILE A 23 -45.24 10.81 29.68
C ILE A 23 -44.58 11.79 28.69
N ILE A 24 -44.23 13.01 29.12
CA ILE A 24 -43.57 14.01 28.27
C ILE A 24 -42.04 13.80 28.23
N SER A 25 -41.41 13.44 29.35
CA SER A 25 -39.94 13.32 29.42
C SER A 25 -39.40 12.12 28.65
N ILE A 26 -40.13 11.00 28.57
CA ILE A 26 -39.72 9.81 27.80
C ILE A 26 -39.56 10.10 26.29
N PRO A 27 -40.56 10.64 25.57
CA PRO A 27 -40.44 10.94 24.14
C PRO A 27 -39.43 12.06 23.87
N VAL A 28 -39.30 13.06 24.75
CA VAL A 28 -38.27 14.10 24.63
C VAL A 28 -36.86 13.52 24.77
N SER A 29 -36.66 12.62 25.75
CA SER A 29 -35.38 11.93 25.95
C SER A 29 -35.04 11.01 24.79
N TYR A 30 -36.04 10.28 24.26
CA TYR A 30 -35.88 9.45 23.07
C TYR A 30 -35.53 10.30 21.84
N PHE A 31 -36.25 11.39 21.60
CA PHE A 31 -35.99 12.32 20.49
C PHE A 31 -34.57 12.91 20.56
N TYR A 32 -34.14 13.35 21.76
CA TYR A 32 -32.78 13.84 21.98
C TYR A 32 -31.72 12.75 21.72
N PHE A 33 -31.96 11.52 22.20
CA PHE A 33 -31.07 10.39 21.94
C PHE A 33 -30.98 10.07 20.44
N SER A 34 -32.10 10.02 19.73
CA SER A 34 -32.17 9.77 18.29
C SER A 34 -31.43 10.83 17.49
N ILE A 35 -31.63 12.12 17.82
CA ILE A 35 -30.88 13.22 17.20
C ILE A 35 -29.38 13.05 17.44
N ARG A 36 -28.97 12.82 18.69
CA ARG A 36 -27.56 12.64 19.04
C ARG A 36 -26.94 11.46 18.30
N TRP A 37 -27.68 10.36 18.15
CA TRP A 37 -27.21 9.18 17.42
C TRP A 37 -27.08 9.43 15.92
N ILE A 38 -28.04 10.15 15.31
CA ILE A 38 -27.97 10.57 13.90
C ILE A 38 -26.76 11.49 13.69
N PHE A 39 -26.58 12.51 14.52
CA PHE A 39 -25.43 13.42 14.42
C PHE A 39 -24.10 12.68 14.56
N ASN A 40 -23.97 11.77 15.54
CA ASN A 40 -22.76 10.95 15.69
C ASN A 40 -22.50 10.06 14.46
N THR A 41 -23.55 9.47 13.89
CA THR A 41 -23.45 8.64 12.68
C THR A 41 -22.98 9.46 11.48
N LEU A 42 -23.54 10.66 11.30
CA LEU A 42 -23.13 11.58 10.24
C LEU A 42 -21.67 12.03 10.40
N ILE A 43 -21.23 12.29 11.63
CA ILE A 43 -19.84 12.63 11.93
C ILE A 43 -18.91 11.47 11.54
N ILE A 44 -19.24 10.23 11.92
CA ILE A 44 -18.44 9.05 11.56
C ILE A 44 -18.38 8.87 10.05
N LEU A 45 -19.52 8.96 9.36
CA LEU A 45 -19.59 8.86 7.90
C LEU A 45 -18.76 9.95 7.21
N PHE A 46 -18.80 11.17 7.73
CA PHE A 46 -17.97 12.28 7.25
C PHE A 46 -16.48 11.98 7.40
N PHE A 47 -16.02 11.49 8.55
CA PHE A 47 -14.62 11.09 8.72
C PHE A 47 -14.21 9.93 7.82
N VAL A 48 -15.05 8.90 7.67
CA VAL A 48 -14.80 7.78 6.75
C VAL A 48 -14.67 8.30 5.31
N TYR A 49 -15.54 9.22 4.91
CA TYR A 49 -15.48 9.87 3.60
C TYR A 49 -14.18 10.67 3.41
N LEU A 50 -13.76 11.44 4.42
CA LEU A 50 -12.50 12.19 4.37
C LEU A 50 -11.28 11.26 4.26
N ILE A 51 -11.25 10.16 5.01
CA ILE A 51 -10.18 9.15 4.93
C ILE A 51 -10.13 8.56 3.51
N PHE A 52 -11.28 8.23 2.94
CA PHE A 52 -11.39 7.71 1.59
C PHE A 52 -10.89 8.72 0.55
N LEU A 53 -11.32 9.99 0.65
CA LEU A 53 -10.89 11.06 -0.23
C LEU A 53 -9.38 11.29 -0.13
N PHE A 54 -8.83 11.31 1.09
CA PHE A 54 -7.40 11.41 1.32
C PHE A 54 -6.64 10.24 0.69
N ALA A 55 -7.13 9.01 0.84
CA ALA A 55 -6.53 7.83 0.22
C ALA A 55 -6.54 7.92 -1.32
N LEU A 56 -7.61 8.42 -1.92
CA LEU A 56 -7.70 8.66 -3.36
C LEU A 56 -6.69 9.71 -3.83
N VAL A 57 -6.57 10.82 -3.10
CA VAL A 57 -5.60 11.89 -3.41
C VAL A 57 -4.17 11.36 -3.32
N GLN A 58 -3.83 10.62 -2.26
CA GLN A 58 -2.50 10.00 -2.12
C GLN A 58 -2.19 9.04 -3.26
N LYS A 59 -3.17 8.19 -3.64
CA LYS A 59 -3.02 7.28 -4.79
C LYS A 59 -2.79 8.04 -6.09
N TYR A 60 -3.54 9.12 -6.33
CA TYR A 60 -3.39 9.97 -7.51
C TYR A 60 -2.00 10.63 -7.57
N ILE A 61 -1.56 11.23 -6.45
CA ILE A 61 -0.24 11.86 -6.33
C ILE A 61 0.86 10.84 -6.64
N PHE A 62 0.76 9.64 -6.04
CA PHE A 62 1.71 8.56 -6.28
C PHE A 62 1.78 8.17 -7.76
N LEU A 63 0.64 7.96 -8.43
CA LEU A 63 0.61 7.63 -9.84
C LEU A 63 1.25 8.72 -10.71
N LYS A 64 1.03 10.00 -10.38
CA LYS A 64 1.65 11.14 -11.07
C LYS A 64 3.18 11.10 -10.95
N TYR A 65 3.72 10.78 -9.77
CA TYR A 65 5.16 10.61 -9.58
C TYR A 65 5.71 9.44 -10.40
N VAL A 66 5.03 8.30 -10.42
CA VAL A 66 5.46 7.12 -11.19
C VAL A 66 5.43 7.41 -12.70
N LEU A 67 4.40 8.09 -13.19
CA LEU A 67 4.30 8.49 -14.60
C LEU A 67 5.43 9.47 -14.98
N ARG A 68 5.72 10.45 -14.11
CA ARG A 68 6.83 11.39 -14.30
C ARG A 68 8.19 10.66 -14.32
N LEU A 69 8.39 9.69 -13.43
CA LEU A 69 9.58 8.85 -13.43
C LEU A 69 9.72 8.07 -14.73
N ALA A 70 8.64 7.44 -15.22
CA ALA A 70 8.65 6.71 -16.48
C ALA A 70 9.10 7.58 -17.65
N LYS A 71 8.54 8.79 -17.77
CA LYS A 71 8.96 9.79 -18.77
C LYS A 71 10.44 10.16 -18.62
N LYS A 72 10.90 10.45 -17.40
CA LYS A 72 12.30 10.80 -17.12
C LYS A 72 13.31 9.69 -17.44
N LEU A 73 12.87 8.43 -17.41
CA LEU A 73 13.66 7.26 -17.77
C LEU A 73 13.56 6.91 -19.27
N GLY A 74 12.64 7.52 -20.01
CA GLY A 74 12.30 7.07 -21.38
C GLY A 74 11.63 5.70 -21.41
N PHE A 75 10.98 5.30 -20.32
CA PHE A 75 10.33 4.00 -20.21
C PHE A 75 8.81 4.11 -20.40
N TYR A 76 8.21 3.02 -20.86
CA TYR A 76 6.76 2.90 -21.00
C TYR A 76 6.09 2.64 -19.64
N TYR A 77 5.12 3.49 -19.30
CA TYR A 77 4.26 3.32 -18.13
C TYR A 77 3.03 2.50 -18.49
N TYR A 78 2.62 1.60 -17.60
CA TYR A 78 1.34 0.89 -17.71
C TYR A 78 0.82 0.45 -16.34
N VAL A 79 -0.50 0.36 -16.24
CA VAL A 79 -1.19 -0.18 -15.07
C VAL A 79 -1.80 -1.52 -15.47
N ARG A 80 -1.65 -2.56 -14.64
CA ARG A 80 -2.42 -3.80 -14.81
C ARG A 80 -3.64 -3.78 -13.90
N PHE A 81 -4.71 -4.45 -14.32
CA PHE A 81 -5.92 -4.69 -13.53
C PHE A 81 -5.55 -5.15 -12.10
N ARG A 82 -6.07 -4.46 -11.07
CA ARG A 82 -5.64 -4.43 -9.65
C ARG A 82 -4.47 -3.47 -9.29
N ASP A 83 -4.44 -2.31 -9.94
CA ASP A 83 -3.93 -1.01 -9.44
C ASP A 83 -2.44 -0.84 -9.13
N GLN A 84 -1.57 -1.75 -9.56
CA GLN A 84 -0.13 -1.62 -9.31
C GLN A 84 0.58 -1.02 -10.52
N PRO A 85 1.12 0.21 -10.41
CA PRO A 85 1.76 0.85 -11.54
C PRO A 85 3.08 0.16 -11.86
N ARG A 86 3.36 0.09 -13.15
CA ARG A 86 4.55 -0.54 -13.70
C ARG A 86 5.19 0.38 -14.70
N ILE A 87 6.51 0.32 -14.74
CA ILE A 87 7.33 1.00 -15.72
C ILE A 87 8.19 -0.06 -16.40
N LYS A 88 8.32 -0.01 -17.72
CA LYS A 88 9.11 -0.96 -18.51
C LYS A 88 9.85 -0.23 -19.61
N GLY A 89 11.14 -0.52 -19.78
CA GLY A 89 11.93 0.04 -20.87
C GLY A 89 13.24 -0.69 -21.06
N GLN A 90 14.00 -0.28 -22.07
CA GLN A 90 15.36 -0.75 -22.30
C GLN A 90 16.33 0.14 -21.53
N TYR A 91 17.29 -0.48 -20.86
CA TYR A 91 18.41 0.22 -20.24
C TYR A 91 19.67 -0.61 -20.42
N LYS A 92 20.69 0.00 -21.02
CA LYS A 92 21.81 -0.73 -21.62
C LYS A 92 21.23 -1.78 -22.59
N ASP A 93 21.71 -3.01 -22.58
CA ASP A 93 21.27 -4.05 -23.53
C ASP A 93 20.09 -4.92 -23.06
N HIS A 94 19.44 -4.52 -21.97
CA HIS A 94 18.47 -5.34 -21.27
C HIS A 94 17.16 -4.63 -20.97
N GLU A 95 16.10 -5.42 -20.95
CA GLU A 95 14.78 -4.93 -20.62
C GLU A 95 14.61 -4.89 -19.09
N PHE A 96 14.36 -3.71 -18.57
CA PHE A 96 14.04 -3.49 -17.16
C PHE A 96 12.54 -3.31 -16.96
N GLN A 97 12.06 -3.79 -15.82
CA GLN A 97 10.70 -3.56 -15.36
C GLN A 97 10.70 -3.17 -13.89
N ILE A 98 10.13 -2.01 -13.59
CA ILE A 98 9.93 -1.51 -12.24
C ILE A 98 8.46 -1.72 -11.88
N HIS A 99 8.20 -2.23 -10.69
CA HIS A 99 6.85 -2.51 -10.21
C HIS A 99 6.69 -2.06 -8.77
N TYR A 100 5.64 -1.28 -8.54
CA TYR A 100 5.29 -0.79 -7.21
C TYR A 100 4.16 -1.62 -6.65
N ARG A 101 4.37 -2.24 -5.50
CA ARG A 101 3.35 -3.11 -4.90
C ARG A 101 3.29 -2.94 -3.40
N TYR A 102 2.06 -2.90 -2.93
CA TYR A 102 1.70 -3.08 -1.53
C TYR A 102 1.44 -4.56 -1.27
N LYS A 103 2.02 -5.14 -0.21
CA LYS A 103 1.76 -6.53 0.14
C LYS A 103 0.47 -6.61 0.98
N ILE A 104 -0.52 -7.33 0.47
CA ILE A 104 -1.74 -7.69 1.21
C ILE A 104 -1.47 -9.07 1.85
N GLY A 105 -1.45 -9.15 3.19
CA GLY A 105 -1.32 -10.41 3.95
C GLY A 105 0.10 -10.85 4.40
N GLY A 106 0.13 -11.60 5.51
CA GLY A 106 1.34 -12.17 6.17
C GLY A 106 2.11 -11.18 7.05
N LYS A 107 3.26 -11.60 7.62
CA LYS A 107 4.13 -10.79 8.53
C LYS A 107 4.58 -9.41 7.97
N TYR A 108 4.42 -9.21 6.66
CA TYR A 108 4.77 -7.95 5.99
C TYR A 108 3.58 -7.34 5.24
N ALA A 109 2.35 -7.71 5.63
CA ALA A 109 1.14 -7.02 5.23
C ALA A 109 1.33 -5.54 5.55
N GLY A 110 0.89 -4.68 4.64
CA GLY A 110 0.92 -3.26 4.88
C GLY A 110 2.18 -2.52 4.42
N LYS A 111 3.22 -3.24 3.96
CA LYS A 111 4.50 -2.63 3.61
C LYS A 111 4.63 -2.36 2.12
N GLU A 112 4.95 -1.11 1.80
CA GLU A 112 5.31 -0.66 0.45
C GLU A 112 6.61 -1.30 -0.02
N ARG A 113 6.65 -1.63 -1.31
CA ARG A 113 7.80 -2.28 -1.94
C ARG A 113 7.98 -1.80 -3.36
N THR A 114 9.25 -1.58 -3.72
CA THR A 114 9.68 -1.38 -5.10
C THR A 114 10.38 -2.64 -5.59
N TYR A 115 9.95 -3.13 -6.74
CA TYR A 115 10.52 -4.31 -7.39
C TYR A 115 11.20 -3.88 -8.67
N VAL A 116 12.51 -4.09 -8.76
CA VAL A 116 13.28 -3.84 -9.98
C VAL A 116 13.61 -5.20 -10.59
N LYS A 117 13.24 -5.37 -11.86
CA LYS A 117 13.44 -6.62 -12.60
C LYS A 117 14.32 -6.36 -13.80
N LEU A 118 15.34 -7.20 -13.96
CA LEU A 118 16.16 -7.30 -15.15
C LEU A 118 15.75 -8.58 -15.88
N LYS A 119 15.17 -8.47 -17.08
CA LYS A 119 14.84 -9.65 -17.90
C LYS A 119 16.06 -10.10 -18.68
N LEU A 120 16.35 -11.40 -18.64
CA LEU A 120 17.48 -11.98 -19.36
C LEU A 120 17.00 -12.59 -20.68
N LYS A 121 17.73 -12.33 -21.76
CA LYS A 121 17.40 -12.82 -23.11
C LYS A 121 17.64 -14.33 -23.26
N LYS A 122 18.68 -14.87 -22.58
CA LYS A 122 19.08 -16.29 -22.64
C LYS A 122 19.03 -16.95 -21.27
N ARG A 123 18.84 -18.28 -21.27
CA ARG A 123 18.89 -19.12 -20.06
C ARG A 123 20.30 -19.15 -19.53
N PHE A 124 20.46 -18.61 -18.33
CA PHE A 124 21.70 -18.64 -17.58
C PHE A 124 21.47 -19.40 -16.27
N HIS A 125 22.50 -20.10 -15.83
CA HIS A 125 22.63 -20.45 -14.43
C HIS A 125 23.36 -19.29 -13.75
N LEU A 126 22.78 -18.72 -12.70
CA LEU A 126 23.39 -17.63 -11.94
C LEU A 126 23.80 -18.17 -10.58
N ASP A 127 25.02 -17.85 -10.17
CA ASP A 127 25.51 -18.13 -8.84
C ASP A 127 24.75 -17.29 -7.81
N SER A 128 24.05 -17.96 -6.90
CA SER A 128 23.27 -17.31 -5.86
C SER A 128 24.10 -16.70 -4.73
N SER A 129 25.35 -17.13 -4.56
CA SER A 129 26.25 -16.62 -3.50
C SER A 129 26.53 -15.12 -3.68
N VAL A 130 26.61 -14.67 -4.94
CA VAL A 130 26.82 -13.26 -5.32
C VAL A 130 25.68 -12.36 -4.85
N PHE A 131 24.45 -12.89 -4.72
CA PHE A 131 23.28 -12.06 -4.44
C PHE A 131 23.32 -11.42 -3.05
N ASP A 132 23.93 -12.09 -2.06
CA ASP A 132 23.98 -11.60 -0.68
C ASP A 132 25.00 -10.47 -0.49
N LYS A 133 26.12 -10.53 -1.22
CA LYS A 133 27.14 -9.47 -1.24
C LYS A 133 26.56 -8.11 -1.65
N HIS A 134 25.66 -8.12 -2.64
CA HIS A 134 25.05 -6.92 -3.23
C HIS A 134 23.76 -6.44 -2.56
N LYS A 135 23.34 -7.07 -1.45
CA LYS A 135 22.25 -6.53 -0.63
C LYS A 135 22.66 -5.29 0.17
N LYS A 136 23.97 -5.06 0.37
CA LYS A 136 24.53 -4.02 1.26
C LYS A 136 24.71 -2.65 0.59
N LEU A 137 23.86 -2.25 -0.36
CA LEU A 137 23.88 -0.86 -0.82
C LEU A 137 23.46 0.08 0.30
N LYS A 138 24.42 0.84 0.86
CA LYS A 138 24.24 1.71 2.04
C LYS A 138 23.00 2.62 1.95
N ARG A 139 22.60 3.01 0.73
CA ARG A 139 21.49 3.94 0.49
C ARG A 139 20.10 3.28 0.43
N PHE A 140 20.01 1.96 0.23
CA PHE A 140 18.73 1.28 0.01
C PHE A 140 18.57 0.07 0.92
N ASN A 141 17.40 -0.06 1.53
CA ASN A 141 17.03 -1.29 2.24
C ASN A 141 16.60 -2.36 1.23
N ILE A 142 17.60 -3.06 0.65
CA ILE A 142 17.40 -4.19 -0.25
C ILE A 142 17.07 -5.43 0.58
N LEU A 143 15.84 -5.90 0.44
CA LEU A 143 15.34 -7.05 1.19
C LEU A 143 15.84 -8.37 0.61
N SER A 144 15.92 -8.43 -0.71
CA SER A 144 16.43 -9.59 -1.43
C SER A 144 16.70 -9.30 -2.89
N ILE A 145 17.72 -9.98 -3.40
CA ILE A 145 17.94 -10.18 -4.82
C ILE A 145 17.74 -11.69 -5.08
N ARG A 146 16.96 -12.04 -6.10
CA ARG A 146 16.68 -13.43 -6.44
C ARG A 146 16.67 -13.63 -7.94
N TYR A 147 17.27 -14.72 -8.39
CA TYR A 147 17.05 -15.22 -9.73
C TYR A 147 15.75 -16.02 -9.77
N ILE A 148 14.88 -15.74 -10.75
CA ILE A 148 13.61 -16.46 -10.93
C ILE A 148 13.57 -17.03 -12.33
N LEU A 149 13.54 -18.37 -12.40
CA LEU A 149 13.28 -19.14 -13.60
C LEU A 149 11.84 -19.64 -13.58
N ARG A 150 11.00 -19.20 -14.51
CA ARG A 150 9.61 -19.65 -14.63
C ARG A 150 9.25 -19.90 -16.09
N SER A 151 9.24 -21.17 -16.48
CA SER A 151 8.94 -21.63 -17.85
C SER A 151 9.77 -20.87 -18.90
N LYS A 152 9.19 -19.88 -19.59
CA LYS A 152 9.86 -19.06 -20.61
C LYS A 152 10.40 -17.72 -20.09
N LYS A 153 10.20 -17.39 -18.80
CA LYS A 153 10.60 -16.12 -18.20
C LYS A 153 11.74 -16.33 -17.22
N GLN A 154 12.76 -15.52 -17.38
CA GLN A 154 13.97 -15.53 -16.58
C GLN A 154 14.34 -14.09 -16.28
N TYR A 155 14.48 -13.80 -15.00
CA TYR A 155 14.78 -12.45 -14.58
C TYR A 155 15.45 -12.45 -13.22
N LEU A 156 16.32 -11.48 -13.03
CA LEU A 156 16.82 -11.12 -11.73
C LEU A 156 15.85 -10.13 -11.11
N LEU A 157 15.44 -10.39 -9.86
CA LEU A 157 14.47 -9.60 -9.13
C LEU A 157 15.12 -9.02 -7.88
N MET A 158 15.20 -7.70 -7.82
CA MET A 158 15.50 -6.97 -6.60
C MET A 158 14.21 -6.52 -5.93
N LYS A 159 14.11 -6.75 -4.62
CA LYS A 159 13.03 -6.28 -3.76
C LYS A 159 13.59 -5.23 -2.80
N VAL A 160 13.07 -4.02 -2.86
CA VAL A 160 13.47 -2.89 -2.01
C VAL A 160 12.30 -2.49 -1.12
N ALA A 161 12.59 -2.11 0.13
CA ALA A 161 11.58 -1.56 1.03
C ALA A 161 11.19 -0.13 0.64
N GLY A 162 9.90 0.19 0.70
CA GLY A 162 9.39 1.51 0.35
C GLY A 162 9.18 1.73 -1.15
N TYR A 163 8.49 2.82 -1.47
CA TYR A 163 8.36 3.30 -2.84
C TYR A 163 9.52 4.23 -3.24
N ILE A 164 10.28 3.81 -4.25
CA ILE A 164 11.39 4.60 -4.82
C ILE A 164 10.92 5.19 -6.15
N VAL A 165 10.70 6.50 -6.18
CA VAL A 165 10.07 7.19 -7.34
C VAL A 165 10.99 8.23 -7.99
N ASP A 166 12.21 8.42 -7.51
CA ASP A 166 13.20 9.32 -8.09
C ASP A 166 14.12 8.60 -9.09
N LYS A 167 14.51 9.33 -10.15
CA LYS A 167 15.36 8.79 -11.22
C LYS A 167 16.73 8.31 -10.72
N PRO A 168 17.51 9.10 -9.96
CA PRO A 168 18.85 8.69 -9.54
C PRO A 168 18.85 7.39 -8.75
N SER A 169 17.91 7.23 -7.81
CA SER A 169 17.83 6.02 -7.01
C SER A 169 17.44 4.81 -7.84
N ILE A 170 16.46 4.95 -8.75
CA ILE A 170 16.07 3.87 -9.64
C ILE A 170 17.22 3.46 -10.57
N VAL A 171 17.96 4.41 -11.13
CA VAL A 171 19.15 4.13 -11.95
C VAL A 171 20.20 3.37 -11.14
N SER A 172 20.50 3.81 -9.93
CA SER A 172 21.43 3.10 -9.03
C SER A 172 20.99 1.66 -8.73
N LEU A 173 19.69 1.42 -8.53
CA LEU A 173 19.15 0.07 -8.34
C LEU A 173 19.25 -0.79 -9.61
N MET A 174 19.05 -0.19 -10.79
CA MET A 174 19.21 -0.89 -12.08
C MET A 174 20.68 -1.22 -12.35
N ASP A 175 21.60 -0.30 -12.07
CA ASP A 175 23.04 -0.51 -12.19
C ASP A 175 23.52 -1.61 -11.25
N ASN A 176 23.13 -1.58 -9.98
CA ASN A 176 23.44 -2.68 -9.05
C ASN A 176 22.92 -4.03 -9.55
N LEU A 177 21.67 -4.07 -10.03
CA LEU A 177 21.09 -5.32 -10.54
C LEU A 177 21.85 -5.84 -11.77
N TYR A 178 22.38 -4.92 -12.59
CA TYR A 178 23.20 -5.24 -13.75
C TYR A 178 24.61 -5.72 -13.35
N GLU A 179 25.23 -5.14 -12.33
CA GLU A 179 26.49 -5.60 -11.76
C GLU A 179 26.37 -7.01 -11.17
N VAL A 180 25.31 -7.27 -10.38
CA VAL A 180 25.02 -8.61 -9.86
C VAL A 180 24.90 -9.62 -11.00
N TYR A 181 24.20 -9.24 -12.09
CA TYR A 181 24.09 -10.11 -13.26
C TYR A 181 25.44 -10.40 -13.91
N LYS A 182 26.31 -9.40 -14.03
CA LYS A 182 27.67 -9.57 -14.58
C LYS A 182 28.50 -10.51 -13.72
N GLU A 183 28.62 -10.24 -12.42
CA GLU A 183 29.43 -11.04 -11.50
C GLU A 183 28.90 -12.48 -11.38
N ALA A 184 27.58 -12.66 -11.24
CA ALA A 184 26.97 -13.98 -11.14
C ALA A 184 27.04 -14.81 -12.43
N ARG A 185 27.33 -14.19 -13.59
CA ARG A 185 27.51 -14.87 -14.88
C ARG A 185 28.95 -15.33 -15.11
N VAL A 186 29.94 -14.63 -14.54
CA VAL A 186 31.37 -14.90 -14.77
C VAL A 186 31.85 -16.17 -14.04
N ASN A 187 31.22 -16.55 -12.92
CA ASN A 187 31.63 -17.71 -12.10
C ASN A 187 31.39 -19.11 -12.71
N LYS A 188 30.99 -19.24 -13.98
CA LYS A 188 30.85 -20.54 -14.67
C LYS A 188 31.65 -20.67 -15.98
N GLY A 189 32.53 -19.71 -16.28
CA GLY A 189 33.25 -19.66 -17.55
C GLY A 189 34.73 -20.04 -17.53
N GLU A 190 35.32 -20.34 -16.37
CA GLU A 190 36.75 -20.65 -16.26
C GLU A 190 37.01 -21.79 -15.27
N ALA A 191 36.41 -22.96 -15.51
CA ALA A 191 37.14 -24.19 -15.23
C ALA A 191 37.93 -24.47 -16.51
N LYS A 192 39.19 -24.03 -16.52
CA LYS A 192 40.14 -24.31 -17.60
C LYS A 192 40.14 -25.81 -17.86
N ASP A 193 39.91 -26.18 -19.10
CA ASP A 193 40.46 -27.41 -19.68
C ASP A 193 41.99 -27.34 -19.52
N SER A 194 42.48 -27.85 -18.39
CA SER A 194 43.89 -28.16 -18.16
C SER A 194 44.01 -29.66 -17.93
N SER A 195 43.70 -30.41 -18.98
CA SER A 195 44.03 -31.83 -19.13
C SER A 195 43.85 -32.19 -20.60
N GLY A 196 44.82 -31.75 -21.40
CA GLY A 196 45.12 -32.24 -22.74
C GLY A 196 46.61 -32.56 -22.76
#